data_AF-A0A916ZZN7-F1
#
_entry.id   AF-A0A916ZZN7-F1
#
_cell.length_a   1.000
_cell.length_b   1.000
_cell.length_c   1.000
_cell.angle_alpha   90.00
_cell.angle_beta   90.00
_cell.angle_gamma   90.00
#
_symmetry.space_group_name_H-M   'P 1'
#
loop_
_entity.id
_entity.type
_entity.pdbx_description
1 polymer ?
#
loop_
_entity_poly.entity_id
_entity_poly.type
_entity_poly.pdbx_seq_one_letter_code
_entity_poly.pdbx_strand_id
1 'polypeptide(L)'
;MSAERERANRLHRLLEVQARKRKLTEWRLAELAREGAELQATSAEILESLGTHSLLNGLFLEGRASALRRNEAKIVANRQSREETGRELVEAQRIEKRMARAVDDAETAALRREEREELELALDDYLAAGRASLE
;
A
#
# COMPACT_ATOMS: atom_id res chain seq x y z
N MET A 1 26.68 -16.81 6.31
CA MET A 1 25.51 -16.81 5.41
C MET A 1 26.01 -16.41 4.02
N SER A 2 25.53 -17.05 2.96
CA SER A 2 25.92 -16.67 1.59
C SER A 2 25.47 -15.25 1.26
N ALA A 3 26.19 -14.57 0.37
CA ALA A 3 25.87 -13.19 -0.04
C ALA A 3 24.47 -13.12 -0.68
N GLU A 4 24.06 -14.18 -1.36
CA GLU A 4 22.75 -14.39 -1.95
C GLU A 4 21.65 -14.44 -0.88
N ARG A 5 21.89 -15.16 0.23
CA ARG A 5 20.93 -15.23 1.34
C ARG A 5 20.75 -13.88 2.02
N GLU A 6 21.83 -13.13 2.21
CA GLU A 6 21.73 -11.77 2.74
C GLU A 6 20.97 -10.83 1.80
N ARG A 7 21.18 -10.96 0.48
CA ARG A 7 20.46 -10.18 -0.53
C ARG A 7 18.96 -10.50 -0.49
N ALA A 8 18.58 -11.77 -0.43
CA ALA A 8 17.19 -12.20 -0.30
C ALA A 8 16.54 -11.59 0.96
N ASN A 9 17.21 -11.71 2.12
CA ASN A 9 16.74 -11.13 3.38
C ASN A 9 16.56 -9.61 3.31
N ARG A 10 17.49 -8.88 2.66
CA ARG A 10 17.37 -7.42 2.47
C ARG A 10 16.15 -7.07 1.61
N LEU A 11 15.94 -7.79 0.51
CA LEU A 11 14.78 -7.56 -0.37
C LEU A 11 13.46 -7.87 0.34
N HIS A 12 13.43 -8.92 1.16
CA HIS A 12 12.26 -9.28 1.96
C HIS A 12 11.87 -8.14 2.93
N ARG A 13 12.84 -7.57 3.65
CA ARG A 13 12.60 -6.41 4.52
C ARG A 13 12.06 -5.20 3.76
N LEU A 14 12.59 -4.94 2.57
CA LEU A 14 12.10 -3.85 1.72
C LEU A 14 10.66 -4.11 1.25
N LEU A 15 10.32 -5.35 0.91
CA LEU A 15 8.96 -5.76 0.55
C LEU A 15 7.98 -5.52 1.71
N GLU A 16 8.37 -5.87 2.94
CA GLU A 16 7.53 -5.59 4.12
C GLU A 16 7.27 -4.08 4.31
N VAL A 17 8.31 -3.26 4.16
CA VAL A 17 8.17 -1.80 4.24
C VAL A 17 7.22 -1.29 3.15
N GLN A 18 7.35 -1.81 1.93
CA GLN A 18 6.47 -1.45 0.82
C GLN A 18 5.02 -1.85 1.08
N ALA A 19 4.78 -3.05 1.64
CA ALA A 19 3.45 -3.51 2.03
C ALA A 19 2.83 -2.61 3.11
N ARG A 20 3.63 -2.16 4.09
CA ARG A 20 3.17 -1.19 5.10
C ARG A 20 2.81 0.16 4.47
N LYS A 21 3.61 0.65 3.54
CA LYS A 21 3.31 1.89 2.79
C LYS A 21 1.99 1.77 2.02
N ARG A 22 1.77 0.66 1.29
CA ARG A 22 0.49 0.40 0.61
C ARG A 22 -0.68 0.47 1.58
N LYS A 23 -0.60 -0.22 2.73
CA LYS A 23 -1.67 -0.23 3.75
C LYS A 23 -2.01 1.19 4.24
N LEU A 24 -1.00 2.04 4.44
CA LEU A 24 -1.24 3.44 4.82
C LEU A 24 -2.00 4.20 3.73
N THR A 25 -1.65 3.99 2.46
CA THR A 25 -2.38 4.59 1.33
C THR A 25 -3.82 4.09 1.24
N GLU A 26 -4.05 2.80 1.49
CA GLU A 26 -5.41 2.23 1.56
C GLU A 26 -6.24 2.86 2.66
N TRP A 27 -5.66 3.03 3.85
CA TRP A 27 -6.33 3.68 4.97
C TRP A 27 -6.66 5.14 4.65
N ARG A 28 -5.72 5.88 4.05
CA ARG A 28 -5.95 7.26 3.63
C ARG A 28 -7.08 7.36 2.61
N LEU A 29 -7.14 6.44 1.64
CA LEU A 29 -8.21 6.42 0.66
C LEU A 29 -9.58 6.12 1.30
N ALA A 30 -9.62 5.21 2.27
CA ALA A 30 -10.82 4.89 3.03
C ALA A 30 -11.28 6.08 3.90
N GLU A 31 -10.35 6.80 4.52
CA GLU A 31 -10.63 8.00 5.29
C GLU A 31 -11.22 9.10 4.41
N LEU A 32 -10.60 9.38 3.26
CA LEU A 32 -11.15 10.33 2.29
C LEU A 32 -12.53 9.91 1.79
N ALA A 33 -12.79 8.61 1.62
CA ALA A 33 -14.11 8.12 1.25
C ALA A 33 -15.17 8.37 2.33
N ARG A 34 -14.82 8.19 3.61
CA ARG A 34 -15.70 8.53 4.75
C ARG A 34 -15.96 10.02 4.83
N GLU A 35 -14.92 10.85 4.76
CA GLU A 35 -15.05 12.31 4.74
C GLU A 35 -15.96 12.77 3.59
N GLY A 36 -15.79 12.20 2.39
CA GLY A 36 -16.66 12.49 1.26
C GLY A 36 -18.14 12.17 1.52
N ALA A 37 -18.42 11.07 2.22
CA ALA A 37 -19.79 10.71 2.61
C ALA A 37 -20.35 11.67 3.68
N GLU A 38 -19.54 12.07 4.66
CA GLU A 38 -19.92 13.07 5.68
C GLU A 38 -20.21 14.44 5.07
N LEU A 39 -19.41 14.87 4.09
CA LEU A 39 -19.65 16.11 3.35
C LEU A 39 -20.97 16.04 2.58
N GLN A 40 -21.28 14.91 1.94
CA GLN A 40 -22.57 14.71 1.27
C GLN A 40 -23.76 14.74 2.24
N ALA A 41 -23.63 14.07 3.40
CA ALA A 41 -24.64 14.11 4.45
C ALA A 41 -24.87 15.55 4.95
N THR A 42 -23.78 16.29 5.19
CA THR A 42 -23.85 17.71 5.58
C THR A 42 -24.58 18.56 4.54
N SER A 43 -24.33 18.35 3.24
CA SER A 43 -25.08 19.04 2.18
C SER A 43 -26.57 18.69 2.22
N ALA A 44 -26.92 17.42 2.43
CA ALA A 44 -28.31 16.97 2.53
C ALA A 44 -29.02 17.61 3.75
N GLU A 45 -28.37 17.64 4.91
CA GLU A 45 -28.89 18.29 6.13
C GLU A 45 -29.12 19.80 5.93
N ILE A 46 -28.19 20.50 5.28
CA ILE A 46 -28.35 21.92 4.94
C ILE A 46 -29.57 22.11 4.04
N LEU A 47 -29.75 21.25 3.03
CA LEU A 47 -30.89 21.34 2.12
C LEU A 47 -32.22 20.99 2.80
N GLU A 48 -32.25 19.96 3.66
CA GLU A 48 -33.43 19.59 4.44
C GLU A 48 -33.86 20.72 5.37
N SER A 49 -32.89 21.40 6.00
CA SER A 49 -33.17 22.56 6.84
C SER A 49 -33.82 23.72 6.07
N LEU A 50 -33.65 23.82 4.75
CA LEU A 50 -34.31 24.82 3.90
C LEU A 50 -35.79 24.46 3.62
N GLY A 51 -36.13 23.17 3.62
CA GLY A 51 -37.49 22.68 3.36
C GLY A 51 -38.47 22.90 4.52
N THR A 52 -37.97 23.07 5.75
CA THR A 52 -38.79 23.30 6.94
C THR A 52 -39.26 24.76 7.02
N HIS A 53 -40.58 24.95 6.91
CA HIS A 53 -41.25 26.24 6.73
C HIS A 53 -41.15 27.13 7.99
N SER A 54 -40.34 28.19 7.93
CA SER A 54 -40.34 29.27 8.93
C SER A 54 -40.25 30.64 8.25
N LEU A 55 -41.10 31.57 8.69
CA LEU A 55 -41.20 32.96 8.20
C LEU A 55 -39.88 33.75 8.27
N LEU A 56 -38.92 33.29 9.08
CA LEU A 56 -37.60 33.91 9.26
C LEU A 56 -36.51 33.39 8.29
N ASN A 57 -36.84 32.45 7.39
CA ASN A 57 -35.85 31.84 6.49
C ASN A 57 -35.14 32.85 5.56
N GLY A 58 -35.78 33.97 5.21
CA GLY A 58 -35.16 35.05 4.43
C GLY A 58 -33.82 35.53 4.98
N LEU A 59 -33.68 35.60 6.32
CA LEU A 59 -32.46 36.05 7.01
C LEU A 59 -31.35 34.98 7.06
N PHE A 60 -31.68 33.70 6.96
CA PHE A 60 -30.73 32.60 7.08
C PHE A 60 -30.37 31.95 5.73
N LEU A 61 -31.08 32.30 4.65
CA LEU A 61 -30.82 31.78 3.30
C LEU A 61 -29.40 32.07 2.82
N GLU A 62 -28.90 33.30 3.01
CA GLU A 62 -27.57 33.67 2.56
C GLU A 62 -26.46 32.90 3.30
N GLY A 63 -26.60 32.76 4.62
CA GLY A 63 -25.68 31.98 5.45
C GLY A 63 -25.64 30.50 5.05
N ARG A 64 -26.81 29.89 4.80
CA ARG A 64 -26.92 28.49 4.35
C ARG A 64 -26.42 28.29 2.93
N ALA A 65 -26.71 29.20 2.00
CA ALA A 65 -26.16 29.16 0.65
C ALA A 65 -24.63 29.32 0.65
N SER A 66 -24.08 30.15 1.55
CA SER A 66 -22.64 30.24 1.76
C SER A 66 -22.04 28.96 2.36
N ALA A 67 -22.71 28.35 3.35
CA ALA A 67 -22.30 27.06 3.91
C ALA A 67 -22.30 25.95 2.85
N LEU A 68 -23.35 25.86 2.03
CA LEU A 68 -23.45 24.87 0.95
C LEU A 68 -22.35 25.07 -0.10
N ARG A 69 -22.06 26.31 -0.52
CA ARG A 69 -20.96 26.62 -1.45
C ARG A 69 -19.60 26.21 -0.90
N ARG A 70 -19.34 26.49 0.38
CA ARG A 70 -18.10 26.05 1.05
C ARG A 70 -18.01 24.53 1.14
N ASN A 71 -19.13 23.86 1.39
CA ASN A 71 -19.17 22.40 1.46
C ASN A 71 -18.94 21.77 0.08
N GLU A 72 -19.53 22.32 -0.97
CA GLU A 72 -19.30 21.89 -2.36
C GLU A 72 -17.82 22.00 -2.75
N ALA A 73 -17.16 23.10 -2.40
CA ALA A 73 -15.73 23.26 -2.64
C ALA A 73 -14.90 22.16 -1.95
N LYS A 74 -15.27 21.75 -0.72
CA LYS A 74 -14.64 20.63 -0.01
C LYS A 74 -14.91 19.29 -0.69
N ILE A 75 -16.13 19.05 -1.19
CA ILE A 75 -16.48 17.83 -1.93
C ILE A 75 -15.61 17.70 -3.18
N VAL A 76 -15.44 18.78 -3.93
CA VAL A 76 -14.57 18.81 -5.12
C VAL A 76 -13.12 18.52 -4.75
N ALA A 77 -12.60 19.17 -3.70
CA ALA A 77 -11.24 18.93 -3.21
C ALA A 77 -11.03 17.47 -2.75
N ASN A 78 -11.97 16.93 -1.97
CA ASN A 78 -11.93 15.53 -1.51
C ASN A 78 -11.96 14.55 -2.70
N ARG A 79 -12.78 14.80 -3.73
CA ARG A 79 -12.77 13.98 -4.96
C ARG A 79 -11.39 13.98 -5.62
N GLN A 80 -10.76 15.15 -5.78
CA GLN A 80 -9.42 15.26 -6.37
C GLN A 80 -8.39 14.49 -5.53
N SER A 81 -8.38 14.66 -4.21
CA SER A 81 -7.49 13.94 -3.32
C SER A 81 -7.70 12.42 -3.35
N ARG A 82 -8.95 11.95 -3.52
CA ARG A 82 -9.26 10.52 -3.68
C ARG A 82 -8.73 9.96 -4.99
N GLU A 83 -8.85 10.71 -6.08
CA GLU A 83 -8.31 10.31 -7.38
C GLU A 83 -6.78 10.21 -7.34
N GLU A 84 -6.11 11.20 -6.74
CA GLU A 84 -4.66 11.22 -6.56
C GLU A 84 -4.19 10.04 -5.69
N THR A 85 -4.78 9.90 -4.50
CA THR A 85 -4.46 8.79 -3.58
C THR A 85 -4.77 7.42 -4.23
N GLY A 86 -5.82 7.34 -5.04
CA GLY A 86 -6.15 6.14 -5.80
C GLY A 86 -5.07 5.77 -6.82
N ARG A 87 -4.52 6.76 -7.53
CA ARG A 87 -3.38 6.53 -8.45
C ARG A 87 -2.13 6.08 -7.69
N GLU A 88 -1.83 6.74 -6.56
CA GLU A 88 -0.72 6.35 -5.68
C GLU A 88 -0.86 4.91 -5.19
N LEU A 89 -2.08 4.48 -4.83
CA LEU A 89 -2.35 3.12 -4.38
C LEU A 89 -2.06 2.08 -5.48
N VAL A 90 -2.52 2.34 -6.71
CA VAL A 90 -2.27 1.46 -7.85
C VAL A 90 -0.76 1.34 -8.12
N GLU A 91 -0.03 2.45 -8.08
CA GLU A 91 1.43 2.43 -8.25
C GLU A 91 2.13 1.69 -7.10
N ALA A 92 1.69 1.89 -5.86
CA ALA A 92 2.22 1.16 -4.70
C ALA A 92 2.04 -0.36 -4.83
N GLN A 93 0.86 -0.81 -5.29
CA GLN A 93 0.56 -2.21 -5.58
C GLN A 93 1.43 -2.78 -6.70
N ARG A 94 1.67 -2.00 -7.77
CA ARG A 94 2.56 -2.41 -8.87
C ARG A 94 4.00 -2.56 -8.41
N ILE A 95 4.49 -1.65 -7.58
CA ILE A 95 5.84 -1.72 -7.00
C ILE A 95 5.95 -2.93 -6.08
N GLU A 96 5.00 -3.15 -5.17
CA GLU A 96 4.98 -4.30 -4.27
C GLU A 96 5.00 -5.62 -5.04
N LYS A 97 4.19 -5.75 -6.10
CA LYS A 97 4.18 -6.95 -6.95
C LYS A 97 5.53 -7.19 -7.64
N ARG A 98 6.20 -6.14 -8.13
CA ARG A 98 7.54 -6.27 -8.73
C ARG A 98 8.59 -6.66 -7.68
N MET A 99 8.51 -6.10 -6.48
CA MET A 99 9.40 -6.45 -5.37
C MET A 99 9.19 -7.88 -4.90
N ALA A 100 7.94 -8.35 -4.81
CA ALA A 100 7.63 -9.73 -4.45
C ALA A 100 8.27 -10.73 -5.42
N ARG A 101 8.24 -10.44 -6.73
CA ARG A 101 8.95 -11.24 -7.74
C ARG A 101 10.47 -11.22 -7.52
N ALA A 102 11.04 -10.04 -7.27
CA ALA A 102 12.48 -9.92 -7.03
C ALA A 102 12.94 -10.64 -5.74
N VAL A 103 12.08 -10.72 -4.72
CA VAL A 103 12.32 -11.52 -3.51
C VAL A 103 12.33 -13.01 -3.86
N ASP A 104 11.30 -13.50 -4.56
CA ASP A 104 11.19 -14.91 -4.99
C ASP A 104 12.39 -15.36 -5.85
N ASP A 105 12.80 -14.52 -6.80
CA ASP A 105 13.99 -14.76 -7.62
C ASP A 105 15.28 -14.83 -6.77
N ALA A 106 15.41 -13.94 -5.78
CA ALA A 106 16.57 -13.90 -4.90
C ALA A 106 16.61 -15.08 -3.92
N GLU A 107 15.46 -15.50 -3.40
CA GLU A 107 15.32 -16.69 -2.54
C GLU A 107 15.68 -17.96 -3.32
N THR A 108 15.16 -18.10 -4.55
CA THR A 108 15.51 -19.21 -5.45
C THR A 108 17.02 -19.24 -5.74
N ALA A 109 17.64 -18.08 -6.00
CA ALA A 109 19.08 -18.00 -6.23
C ALA A 109 19.89 -18.38 -4.98
N ALA A 110 19.44 -17.96 -3.80
CA ALA A 110 20.09 -18.32 -2.54
C ALA A 110 20.02 -19.82 -2.26
N LEU A 111 18.84 -20.44 -2.45
CA LEU A 111 18.65 -21.88 -2.29
C LEU A 111 19.55 -22.68 -3.24
N ARG A 112 19.58 -22.33 -4.53
CA ARG A 112 20.47 -23.00 -5.50
C ARG A 112 21.95 -22.85 -5.15
N ARG A 113 22.34 -21.74 -4.53
CA ARG A 113 23.72 -21.53 -4.09
C ARG A 113 24.04 -22.41 -2.89
N GLU A 114 23.13 -22.49 -1.92
CA GLU A 114 23.24 -23.37 -0.75
C GLU A 114 23.33 -24.85 -1.19
N GLU A 115 22.42 -25.31 -2.05
CA GLU A 115 22.44 -26.69 -2.60
C GLU A 115 23.76 -27.02 -3.32
N ARG A 116 24.30 -26.06 -4.06
CA ARG A 116 25.57 -26.25 -4.77
C ARG A 116 26.75 -26.34 -3.80
N GLU A 117 26.79 -25.50 -2.77
CA GLU A 117 27.82 -25.54 -1.73
C GLU A 117 27.78 -26.86 -0.95
N GLU A 118 26.58 -27.37 -0.64
CA GLU A 118 26.39 -28.67 0.00
C GLU A 118 26.86 -29.84 -0.89
N LEU A 119 26.56 -29.79 -2.19
CA LEU A 119 27.02 -30.80 -3.14
C LEU A 119 28.54 -30.78 -3.30
N GLU A 120 29.15 -29.60 -3.40
CA GLU A 120 30.61 -29.43 -3.49
C GLU A 120 31.30 -30.04 -2.24
N LEU A 121 30.78 -29.78 -1.04
CA LEU A 121 31.27 -30.38 0.20
C LEU A 121 31.13 -31.91 0.22
N ALA A 122 29.96 -32.44 -0.18
CA ALA A 122 29.73 -33.89 -0.20
C ALA A 122 30.65 -34.62 -1.20
N LEU A 123 30.96 -33.99 -2.33
CA LEU A 123 31.91 -34.52 -3.31
C LEU A 123 33.33 -34.51 -2.77
N ASP A 124 33.74 -33.43 -2.11
CA ASP A 124 35.07 -33.35 -1.48
C ASP A 124 35.25 -34.41 -0.40
N ASP A 125 34.25 -34.63 0.45
CA ASP A 125 34.25 -35.68 1.48
C ASP A 125 34.34 -37.08 0.85
N TYR A 126 33.57 -37.35 -0.21
CA TYR A 126 33.61 -38.62 -0.93
C TYR A 126 34.99 -38.88 -1.56
N LEU A 127 35.56 -37.87 -2.21
CA LEU A 127 36.89 -37.97 -2.82
C LEU A 127 37.99 -38.13 -1.78
N ALA A 128 37.89 -37.47 -0.63
CA ALA A 128 38.81 -37.62 0.49
C ALA A 128 38.75 -39.04 1.08
N ALA A 129 37.55 -39.58 1.29
CA ALA A 129 37.36 -40.96 1.77
C ALA A 129 37.91 -42.00 0.78
N GLY A 130 37.69 -41.79 -0.53
CA GLY A 130 38.25 -42.67 -1.56
C GLY A 130 39.79 -42.70 -1.58
N ARG A 131 40.44 -41.54 -1.37
CA ARG A 131 41.91 -41.47 -1.24
C ARG A 131 42.42 -42.17 0.01
N ALA A 132 41.75 -42.00 1.15
CA ALA A 132 42.12 -42.68 2.40
C ALA A 132 41.94 -44.20 2.34
N SER A 133 41.09 -44.72 1.44
CA SER A 133 40.89 -46.16 1.24
C SER A 133 41.91 -46.84 0.32
N LEU A 134 42.73 -46.04 -0.37
CA LEU A 134 43.74 -46.50 -1.35
C LEU A 134 45.17 -46.47 -0.79
N GLU A 135 45.37 -45.96 0.44
CA GLU A 135 46.59 -46.13 1.25
C GLU A 135 46.44 -47.31 2.22
#